data_AF-A0AAU2ZDH3-F1
#
_entry.id   AF-A0AAU2ZDH3-F1
#
_cell.length_a   1.000
_cell.length_b   1.000
_cell.length_c   1.000
_cell.angle_alpha   90.00
_cell.angle_beta   90.00
_cell.angle_gamma   90.00
#
_symmetry.space_group_name_H-M   'P 1'
#
loop_
_entity.id
_entity.type
_entity.pdbx_description
1 polymer ?
#
loop_
_entity_poly.entity_id
_entity_poly.type
_entity_poly.pdbx_seq_one_letter_code
_entity_poly.pdbx_strand_id
1 'polypeptide(L)'
;MCVSMDRADFSGTTLYAGRLRHPAHGLIHVLGYQNTVVNLADGPNAMLLHLPTYRMSRDNFLTVGRSSDVLERMVDAVRPAARADDGIAWMGWDAAPEVEVFEHDIYTVLLARDPAALPAALAEVPAHKRPRLSEALLRFYGERCPGYALAVCCFDNAQAAQAKPLLMWYPPIDPDVLTLPAVDCHTGEVPDLDSEVAVDHWVLFGTDEAPEGWGFPVAYGEGMRHKLRRFLPGAVVGRRFEGALPNGDFAIGHDDLLAGELGGIRRT
;
A
#
# COMPACT_ATOMS: atom_id res chain seq x y z
N MET A 1 -6.36 -6.79 -0.57
CA MET A 1 -6.79 -6.82 -1.98
C MET A 1 -7.13 -5.39 -2.39
N CYS A 2 -7.44 -5.17 -3.66
CA CYS A 2 -7.27 -3.89 -4.34
C CYS A 2 -8.13 -3.86 -5.61
N VAL A 3 -8.12 -2.73 -6.32
CA VAL A 3 -8.75 -2.65 -7.64
C VAL A 3 -7.70 -2.90 -8.73
N SER A 4 -8.04 -3.68 -9.76
CA SER A 4 -7.23 -3.83 -10.97
C SER A 4 -7.92 -3.24 -12.21
N MET A 5 -7.13 -2.86 -13.22
CA MET A 5 -7.64 -2.28 -14.48
C MET A 5 -8.30 -3.32 -15.41
N ASP A 6 -7.90 -4.59 -15.28
CA ASP A 6 -8.45 -5.75 -16.00
C ASP A 6 -8.40 -6.97 -15.07
N ARG A 7 -8.85 -8.13 -15.54
CA ARG A 7 -9.00 -9.36 -14.76
C ARG A 7 -7.70 -9.82 -14.10
N ALA A 8 -7.75 -10.06 -12.80
CA ALA A 8 -6.66 -10.59 -12.01
C ALA A 8 -7.20 -11.52 -10.90
N ASP A 9 -6.28 -12.18 -10.21
CA ASP A 9 -6.51 -12.80 -8.91
C ASP A 9 -5.41 -12.29 -7.94
N PHE A 10 -5.78 -12.00 -6.69
CA PHE A 10 -4.86 -11.49 -5.68
C PHE A 10 -5.10 -12.19 -4.34
N SER A 11 -4.02 -12.60 -3.69
CA SER A 11 -4.04 -13.35 -2.43
C SER A 11 -2.85 -13.03 -1.54
N GLY A 12 -2.87 -13.50 -0.29
CA GLY A 12 -1.82 -13.28 0.71
C GLY A 12 -1.66 -11.82 1.12
N THR A 13 -2.74 -11.01 1.11
CA THR A 13 -2.59 -9.56 1.34
C THR A 13 -2.01 -9.27 2.72
N THR A 14 -0.97 -8.43 2.77
CA THR A 14 -0.46 -7.83 4.01
C THR A 14 -0.51 -6.31 3.89
N LEU A 15 -1.22 -5.68 4.83
CA LEU A 15 -1.42 -4.24 4.93
C LEU A 15 -0.78 -3.75 6.23
N TYR A 16 -0.01 -2.67 6.16
CA TYR A 16 0.64 -2.04 7.31
C TYR A 16 0.42 -0.52 7.32
N ALA A 17 -0.02 0.06 8.44
CA ALA A 17 -0.09 1.50 8.63
C ALA A 17 0.71 1.94 9.86
N GLY A 18 1.73 2.75 9.63
CA GLY A 18 2.49 3.47 10.65
C GLY A 18 2.01 4.89 10.84
N ARG A 19 2.03 5.42 12.06
CA ARG A 19 1.95 6.86 12.37
C ARG A 19 3.19 7.26 13.17
N LEU A 20 4.02 8.16 12.65
CA LEU A 20 5.25 8.60 13.34
C LEU A 20 5.68 10.04 13.05
N ARG A 21 6.43 10.65 13.98
CA ARG A 21 7.03 11.98 13.85
C ARG A 21 8.43 11.90 13.26
N HIS A 22 8.53 11.85 11.94
CA HIS A 22 9.81 11.75 11.26
C HIS A 22 10.60 13.08 11.39
N PRO A 23 11.88 13.06 11.84
CA PRO A 23 12.64 14.28 12.13
C PRO A 23 12.81 15.29 10.99
N ALA A 24 12.62 14.87 9.73
CA ALA A 24 12.72 15.73 8.55
C ALA A 24 11.36 16.03 7.87
N HIS A 25 10.26 15.38 8.27
CA HIS A 25 8.96 15.46 7.58
C HIS A 25 7.78 15.78 8.51
N GLY A 26 8.00 15.85 9.83
CA GLY A 26 6.94 16.08 10.81
C GLY A 26 6.11 14.81 11.05
N LEU A 27 4.84 14.97 11.41
CA LEU A 27 3.92 13.84 11.55
C LEU A 27 3.57 13.29 10.17
N ILE A 28 3.85 12.00 9.96
CA ILE A 28 3.58 11.26 8.73
C ILE A 28 2.85 9.96 9.05
N HIS A 29 2.11 9.46 8.06
CA HIS A 29 1.74 8.05 8.00
C HIS A 29 2.70 7.30 7.07
N VAL A 30 2.81 5.99 7.27
CA VAL A 30 3.61 5.08 6.44
C VAL A 30 2.74 3.89 6.05
N LEU A 31 2.40 3.78 4.77
CA LEU A 31 1.70 2.62 4.20
C LEU A 31 2.70 1.54 3.80
N GLY A 32 2.41 0.30 4.15
CA GLY A 32 2.99 -0.88 3.55
C GLY A 32 1.90 -1.75 2.91
N TYR A 33 2.15 -2.20 1.69
CA TYR A 33 1.21 -3.01 0.90
C TYR A 33 1.95 -4.15 0.19
N GLN A 34 1.46 -5.38 0.35
CA GLN A 34 1.96 -6.56 -0.36
C GLN A 34 0.82 -7.54 -0.63
N ASN A 35 0.85 -8.18 -1.79
CA ASN A 35 0.01 -9.32 -2.14
C ASN A 35 0.77 -10.20 -3.16
N THR A 36 0.28 -11.43 -3.36
CA THR A 36 0.57 -12.23 -4.56
C THR A 36 -0.45 -11.84 -5.62
N VAL A 37 0.00 -11.59 -6.84
CA VAL A 37 -0.87 -11.27 -7.99
C VAL A 37 -0.69 -12.29 -9.12
N VAL A 38 -1.80 -12.75 -9.67
CA VAL A 38 -1.86 -13.52 -10.93
C VAL A 38 -2.65 -12.68 -11.92
N ASN A 39 -2.02 -12.23 -13.01
CA ASN A 39 -2.77 -11.55 -14.07
C ASN A 39 -3.60 -12.57 -14.86
N LEU A 40 -4.87 -12.29 -15.07
CA LEU A 40 -5.80 -13.12 -15.85
C LEU A 40 -6.21 -12.46 -17.17
N ALA A 41 -5.68 -11.27 -17.46
CA ALA A 41 -5.82 -10.59 -18.74
C ALA A 41 -4.79 -11.06 -19.78
N ASP A 42 -5.17 -10.99 -21.05
CA ASP A 42 -4.32 -11.32 -22.22
C ASP A 42 -3.14 -10.34 -22.44
N GLY A 43 -3.01 -9.32 -21.59
CA GLY A 43 -2.05 -8.23 -21.73
C GLY A 43 -1.79 -7.47 -20.42
N PRO A 44 -1.09 -6.33 -20.47
CA PRO A 44 -0.73 -5.55 -19.29
C PRO A 44 -1.92 -5.09 -18.46
N ASN A 45 -1.72 -5.10 -17.15
CA ASN A 45 -2.72 -4.72 -16.14
C ASN A 45 -2.07 -3.75 -15.13
N ALA A 46 -2.86 -3.16 -14.24
CA ALA A 46 -2.35 -2.33 -13.16
C ALA A 46 -3.19 -2.47 -11.90
N MET A 47 -2.53 -2.36 -10.75
CA MET A 47 -3.15 -2.25 -9.43
C MET A 47 -3.35 -0.77 -9.11
N LEU A 48 -4.51 -0.40 -8.58
CA LEU A 48 -4.81 0.95 -8.10
C LEU A 48 -4.74 0.99 -6.57
N LEU A 49 -4.07 2.03 -6.03
CA LEU A 49 -4.07 2.37 -4.61
C LEU A 49 -4.39 3.86 -4.45
N HIS A 50 -5.55 4.16 -3.85
CA HIS A 50 -5.93 5.49 -3.39
C HIS A 50 -5.33 5.76 -2.00
N LEU A 51 -4.84 6.97 -1.77
CA LEU A 51 -3.98 7.25 -0.61
C LEU A 51 -4.49 8.48 0.15
N PRO A 52 -4.67 8.42 1.48
CA PRO A 52 -5.24 9.50 2.29
C PRO A 52 -4.24 10.65 2.52
N THR A 53 -3.79 11.26 1.42
CA THR A 53 -2.91 12.43 1.37
C THR A 53 -3.25 13.30 0.16
N TYR A 54 -3.22 14.63 0.36
CA TYR A 54 -3.24 15.62 -0.73
C TYR A 54 -1.85 15.86 -1.34
N ARG A 55 -0.79 15.24 -0.80
CA ARG A 55 0.61 15.57 -1.13
C ARG A 55 1.46 14.32 -1.22
N MET A 56 1.58 13.83 -2.45
CA MET A 56 2.54 12.80 -2.82
C MET A 56 3.36 13.18 -4.06
N SER A 57 4.50 12.50 -4.18
CA SER A 57 5.51 12.54 -5.26
C SER A 57 6.24 11.19 -5.31
N ARG A 58 7.15 10.95 -6.27
CA ARG A 58 8.04 9.75 -6.26
C ARG A 58 8.85 9.65 -4.96
N ASP A 59 9.19 10.78 -4.35
CA ASP A 59 10.01 10.88 -3.14
C ASP A 59 9.33 10.25 -1.91
N ASN A 60 8.02 10.04 -1.99
CA ASN A 60 7.21 9.37 -0.99
C ASN A 60 7.33 7.83 -1.03
N PHE A 61 7.90 7.25 -2.09
CA PHE A 61 8.09 5.80 -2.22
C PHE A 61 9.42 5.34 -1.60
N LEU A 62 9.36 4.35 -0.71
CA LEU A 62 10.49 3.83 0.06
C LEU A 62 11.01 2.54 -0.58
N THR A 63 12.21 2.58 -1.19
CA THR A 63 12.83 1.37 -1.74
C THR A 63 13.20 0.37 -0.64
N VAL A 64 12.41 -0.70 -0.50
CA VAL A 64 12.64 -1.79 0.47
C VAL A 64 14.00 -2.47 0.26
N GLY A 65 14.36 -2.70 -1.00
CA GLY A 65 15.65 -3.24 -1.36
C GLY A 65 15.82 -4.68 -0.89
N ARG A 66 16.90 -4.91 -0.11
CA ARG A 66 17.25 -6.17 0.57
C ARG A 66 16.05 -6.73 1.36
N SER A 67 15.44 -5.87 2.18
CA SER A 67 14.34 -6.20 3.08
C SER A 67 12.98 -6.30 2.35
N SER A 68 12.90 -7.11 1.30
CA SER A 68 11.62 -7.50 0.67
C SER A 68 10.74 -8.35 1.58
N ASP A 69 11.29 -8.84 2.69
CA ASP A 69 10.61 -9.51 3.79
C ASP A 69 10.00 -8.54 4.81
N VAL A 70 10.14 -7.21 4.65
CA VAL A 70 9.87 -6.23 5.73
C VAL A 70 8.46 -6.34 6.33
N LEU A 71 7.44 -6.68 5.53
CA LEU A 71 6.08 -6.91 6.02
C LEU A 71 5.88 -8.33 6.59
N GLU A 72 6.51 -9.36 6.00
CA GLU A 72 6.57 -10.71 6.56
C GLU A 72 7.21 -10.67 7.97
N ARG A 73 8.28 -9.88 8.17
CA ARG A 73 8.90 -9.67 9.48
C ARG A 73 7.96 -9.07 10.52
N MET A 74 6.99 -8.24 10.10
CA MET A 74 5.95 -7.68 10.97
C MET A 74 4.83 -8.69 11.24
N VAL A 75 4.43 -9.47 10.22
CA VAL A 75 3.46 -10.58 10.37
C VAL A 75 4.00 -11.62 11.35
N ASP A 76 5.26 -12.00 11.25
CA ASP A 76 5.96 -12.89 12.18
C ASP A 76 6.00 -12.39 13.62
N ALA A 77 5.97 -11.06 13.85
CA ALA A 77 5.92 -10.52 15.20
C ALA A 77 4.56 -10.80 15.86
N VAL A 78 3.47 -10.86 15.08
CA VAL A 78 2.10 -11.13 15.55
C VAL A 78 1.65 -12.60 15.32
N ARG A 79 2.51 -13.46 14.76
CA ARG A 79 2.21 -14.85 14.39
C ARG A 79 3.14 -15.84 15.13
N PRO A 80 2.66 -17.00 15.60
CA PRO A 80 3.52 -18.12 16.01
C PRO A 80 4.49 -18.52 14.87
N ALA A 81 5.79 -18.61 15.16
CA ALA A 81 6.83 -18.27 14.18
C ALA A 81 7.52 -19.43 13.42
N ALA A 82 7.91 -19.14 12.16
CA ALA A 82 9.00 -19.75 11.37
C ALA A 82 9.32 -18.82 10.16
N ARG A 83 10.58 -18.71 9.69
CA ARG A 83 11.09 -17.50 8.96
C ARG A 83 12.19 -17.74 7.90
N ALA A 84 12.38 -16.80 6.96
CA ALA A 84 13.47 -16.70 5.96
C ALA A 84 13.88 -15.23 5.59
N ASP A 85 14.86 -15.01 4.68
CA ASP A 85 15.61 -13.76 4.34
C ASP A 85 16.10 -13.83 2.83
N ASP A 86 16.60 -12.85 2.02
CA ASP A 86 16.74 -11.36 1.92
C ASP A 86 17.44 -10.97 0.53
N GLY A 87 17.13 -9.87 -0.20
CA GLY A 87 17.72 -9.58 -1.56
C GLY A 87 17.50 -8.19 -2.27
N ILE A 88 18.47 -7.62 -3.04
CA ILE A 88 18.92 -6.17 -3.13
C ILE A 88 18.05 -5.01 -3.79
N ALA A 89 18.65 -3.82 -4.11
CA ALA A 89 18.09 -2.44 -4.12
C ALA A 89 18.88 -1.37 -4.95
N TRP A 90 18.36 -0.12 -5.19
CA TRP A 90 19.03 1.23 -5.02
C TRP A 90 18.10 2.48 -5.27
N MET A 91 18.60 3.73 -5.47
CA MET A 91 17.87 5.03 -5.23
C MET A 91 17.96 6.12 -6.35
N GLY A 92 17.06 7.13 -6.33
CA GLY A 92 17.23 8.48 -6.96
C GLY A 92 15.98 9.40 -6.86
N TRP A 93 16.14 10.73 -6.72
CA TRP A 93 15.05 11.75 -6.57
C TRP A 93 15.32 12.99 -7.44
N ASP A 94 14.26 13.67 -7.90
CA ASP A 94 14.24 15.10 -8.28
C ASP A 94 12.77 15.61 -8.40
N ALA A 95 12.54 16.92 -8.50
CA ALA A 95 11.25 17.58 -8.20
C ALA A 95 10.02 17.22 -9.10
N ALA A 96 8.83 17.25 -8.47
CA ALA A 96 7.60 16.61 -8.95
C ALA A 96 6.70 17.45 -9.91
N PRO A 97 6.34 16.93 -11.11
CA PRO A 97 5.22 17.39 -11.94
C PRO A 97 3.83 16.98 -11.41
N GLU A 98 2.77 17.31 -12.17
CA GLU A 98 1.35 17.10 -11.82
C GLU A 98 0.89 15.63 -11.86
N VAL A 99 1.46 14.84 -12.77
CA VAL A 99 1.45 13.37 -12.78
C VAL A 99 2.90 12.91 -12.89
N GLU A 100 3.30 11.96 -12.06
CA GLU A 100 4.65 11.39 -12.10
C GLU A 100 4.64 9.96 -12.63
N VAL A 101 5.53 9.68 -13.59
CA VAL A 101 5.80 8.32 -14.08
C VAL A 101 7.21 7.90 -13.64
N PHE A 102 7.34 6.69 -13.08
CA PHE A 102 8.62 6.11 -12.64
C PHE A 102 8.55 4.58 -12.49
N GLU A 103 9.70 3.90 -12.66
CA GLU A 103 9.80 2.48 -12.27
C GLU A 103 9.95 2.35 -10.74
N HIS A 104 9.21 1.42 -10.14
CA HIS A 104 9.38 0.99 -8.76
C HIS A 104 9.31 -0.55 -8.67
N ASP A 105 10.46 -1.19 -8.44
CA ASP A 105 10.62 -2.64 -8.50
C ASP A 105 10.13 -3.21 -9.87
N ILE A 106 9.13 -4.08 -9.92
CA ILE A 106 8.56 -4.56 -11.19
C ILE A 106 7.62 -3.55 -11.89
N TYR A 107 7.12 -2.53 -11.17
CA TYR A 107 6.03 -1.68 -11.65
C TYR A 107 6.52 -0.45 -12.41
N THR A 108 5.80 -0.05 -13.45
CA THR A 108 5.77 1.36 -13.86
C THR A 108 4.64 2.05 -13.10
N VAL A 109 4.95 2.91 -12.15
CA VAL A 109 3.96 3.65 -11.36
C VAL A 109 3.62 4.94 -12.08
N LEU A 110 2.33 5.20 -12.27
CA LEU A 110 1.81 6.56 -12.45
C LEU A 110 1.24 7.05 -11.12
N LEU A 111 1.63 8.24 -10.69
CA LEU A 111 1.13 8.87 -9.46
C LEU A 111 0.49 10.21 -9.82
N ALA A 112 -0.81 10.35 -9.53
CA ALA A 112 -1.58 11.55 -9.85
C ALA A 112 -2.37 12.07 -8.64
N ARG A 113 -2.73 13.36 -8.66
CA ARG A 113 -3.67 13.99 -7.69
C ARG A 113 -5.07 14.21 -8.25
N ASP A 114 -5.19 14.17 -9.57
CA ASP A 114 -6.45 14.10 -10.30
C ASP A 114 -6.40 12.85 -11.20
N PRO A 115 -7.30 11.85 -11.00
CA PRO A 115 -7.40 10.69 -11.86
C PRO A 115 -7.61 11.03 -13.35
N ALA A 116 -8.23 12.17 -13.67
CA ALA A 116 -8.48 12.60 -15.04
C ALA A 116 -7.20 12.97 -15.82
N ALA A 117 -6.07 13.21 -15.14
CA ALA A 117 -4.80 13.50 -15.79
C ALA A 117 -4.03 12.24 -16.25
N LEU A 118 -4.34 11.06 -15.68
CA LEU A 118 -3.63 9.80 -15.96
C LEU A 118 -3.64 9.36 -17.44
N PRO A 119 -4.72 9.54 -18.25
CA PRO A 119 -4.73 9.14 -19.65
C PRO A 119 -3.68 9.86 -20.53
N ALA A 120 -3.25 11.07 -20.16
CA ALA A 120 -2.19 11.78 -20.88
C ALA A 120 -0.80 11.17 -20.60
N ALA A 121 -0.50 10.91 -19.32
CA ALA A 121 0.78 10.34 -18.87
C ALA A 121 0.96 8.85 -19.25
N LEU A 122 -0.14 8.13 -19.55
CA LEU A 122 -0.11 6.73 -20.01
C LEU A 122 0.81 6.50 -21.22
N ALA A 123 1.05 7.53 -22.04
CA ALA A 123 1.96 7.48 -23.18
C ALA A 123 3.44 7.24 -22.80
N GLU A 124 3.83 7.52 -21.54
CA GLU A 124 5.19 7.33 -21.03
C GLU A 124 5.44 5.91 -20.50
N VAL A 125 4.38 5.16 -20.15
CA VAL A 125 4.48 3.77 -19.67
C VAL A 125 5.03 2.86 -20.79
N PRO A 126 6.03 1.99 -20.54
CA PRO A 126 6.53 1.04 -21.53
C PRO A 126 5.39 0.23 -22.16
N ALA A 127 5.37 0.12 -23.50
CA ALA A 127 4.22 -0.42 -24.22
C ALA A 127 3.80 -1.85 -23.84
N HIS A 128 4.72 -2.65 -23.27
CA HIS A 128 4.45 -4.01 -22.76
C HIS A 128 3.84 -4.04 -21.34
N LYS A 129 4.00 -2.96 -20.54
CA LYS A 129 3.38 -2.77 -19.21
C LYS A 129 2.15 -1.85 -19.25
N ARG A 130 1.80 -1.25 -20.40
CA ARG A 130 0.79 -0.17 -20.51
C ARG A 130 -0.64 -0.71 -20.51
N PRO A 131 -1.41 -0.63 -19.41
CA PRO A 131 -2.79 -1.12 -19.37
C PRO A 131 -3.72 -0.24 -20.20
N ARG A 132 -4.94 -0.73 -20.44
CA ARG A 132 -6.07 0.15 -20.77
C ARG A 132 -6.60 0.77 -19.48
N LEU A 133 -6.62 2.11 -19.39
CA LEU A 133 -7.28 2.79 -18.27
C LEU A 133 -8.80 2.75 -18.44
N SER A 134 -9.52 2.46 -17.36
CA SER A 134 -10.99 2.50 -17.31
C SER A 134 -11.48 3.87 -16.83
N GLU A 135 -12.13 4.65 -17.71
CA GLU A 135 -12.69 5.96 -17.35
C GLU A 135 -13.68 5.89 -16.18
N ALA A 136 -14.41 4.77 -16.05
CA ALA A 136 -15.33 4.54 -14.95
C ALA A 136 -14.61 4.37 -13.61
N LEU A 137 -13.47 3.66 -13.59
CA LEU A 137 -12.60 3.56 -12.41
C LEU A 137 -11.98 4.91 -12.03
N LEU A 138 -11.47 5.66 -13.01
CA LEU A 138 -10.88 6.97 -12.75
C LEU A 138 -11.92 7.94 -12.18
N ARG A 139 -13.16 7.91 -12.68
CA ARG A 139 -14.27 8.70 -12.14
C ARG A 139 -14.65 8.25 -10.72
N PHE A 140 -14.81 6.95 -10.50
CA PHE A 140 -15.11 6.39 -9.18
C PHE A 140 -14.11 6.89 -8.12
N TYR A 141 -12.81 6.86 -8.41
CA TYR A 141 -11.79 7.37 -7.49
C TYR A 141 -11.83 8.89 -7.31
N GLY A 142 -12.11 9.67 -8.37
CA GLY A 142 -12.29 11.11 -8.27
C GLY A 142 -13.48 11.52 -7.40
N GLU A 143 -14.56 10.73 -7.43
CA GLU A 143 -15.79 10.96 -6.65
C GLU A 143 -15.70 10.41 -5.21
N ARG A 144 -15.14 9.20 -5.02
CA ARG A 144 -15.06 8.51 -3.71
C ARG A 144 -13.87 8.97 -2.85
N CYS A 145 -12.83 9.52 -3.46
CA CYS A 145 -11.57 9.92 -2.82
C CYS A 145 -11.08 11.31 -3.31
N PRO A 146 -11.88 12.38 -3.21
CA PRO A 146 -11.59 13.67 -3.83
C PRO A 146 -10.27 14.28 -3.33
N GLY A 147 -9.32 14.47 -4.26
CA GLY A 147 -7.99 15.03 -4.01
C GLY A 147 -6.98 14.06 -3.37
N TYR A 148 -7.36 12.80 -3.12
CA TYR A 148 -6.42 11.77 -2.67
C TYR A 148 -5.39 11.50 -3.78
N ALA A 149 -4.14 11.26 -3.41
CA ALA A 149 -3.17 10.74 -4.37
C ALA A 149 -3.59 9.32 -4.83
N LEU A 150 -3.59 9.09 -6.15
CA LEU A 150 -3.89 7.81 -6.77
C LEU A 150 -2.61 7.26 -7.42
N ALA A 151 -2.16 6.10 -6.95
CA ALA A 151 -1.05 5.36 -7.54
C ALA A 151 -1.60 4.23 -8.42
N VAL A 152 -1.22 4.23 -9.70
CA VAL A 152 -1.53 3.17 -10.67
C VAL A 152 -0.24 2.43 -10.97
N CYS A 153 -0.10 1.24 -10.39
CA CYS A 153 1.09 0.40 -10.48
C CYS A 153 0.95 -0.57 -11.65
N CYS A 154 1.50 -0.22 -12.82
CA CYS A 154 1.39 -0.99 -14.07
C CYS A 154 2.41 -2.13 -14.17
N PHE A 155 1.98 -3.30 -14.64
CA PHE A 155 2.79 -4.52 -14.74
C PHE A 155 2.41 -5.40 -15.94
N ASP A 156 3.23 -6.42 -16.19
CA ASP A 156 2.99 -7.46 -17.19
C ASP A 156 2.97 -8.87 -16.57
N ASN A 157 2.60 -9.86 -17.39
CA ASN A 157 2.42 -11.25 -16.96
C ASN A 157 3.75 -11.97 -16.66
N ALA A 158 4.89 -11.41 -17.08
CA ALA A 158 6.21 -12.02 -16.88
C ALA A 158 6.82 -11.68 -15.52
N GLN A 159 6.47 -10.51 -14.96
CA GLN A 159 7.07 -10.01 -13.71
C GLN A 159 6.12 -10.02 -12.49
N ALA A 160 4.79 -10.06 -12.70
CA ALA A 160 3.78 -9.92 -11.64
C ALA A 160 4.05 -10.70 -10.34
N ALA A 161 4.41 -11.98 -10.44
CA ALA A 161 4.66 -12.85 -9.28
C ALA A 161 5.99 -12.59 -8.52
N GLN A 162 6.77 -11.58 -8.93
CA GLN A 162 8.05 -11.20 -8.32
C GLN A 162 7.97 -9.89 -7.51
N ALA A 163 6.78 -9.30 -7.39
CA ALA A 163 6.56 -8.00 -6.75
C ALA A 163 7.08 -7.94 -5.31
N LYS A 164 7.96 -6.98 -5.03
CA LYS A 164 8.33 -6.61 -3.65
C LYS A 164 7.23 -5.81 -2.96
N PRO A 165 7.15 -5.83 -1.61
CA PRO A 165 6.25 -4.95 -0.87
C PRO A 165 6.46 -3.48 -1.24
N LEU A 166 5.37 -2.80 -1.57
CA LEU A 166 5.34 -1.35 -1.70
C LEU A 166 5.37 -0.75 -0.29
N LEU A 167 6.36 0.10 0.00
CA LEU A 167 6.37 0.96 1.19
C LEU A 167 6.34 2.42 0.77
N MET A 168 5.51 3.23 1.40
CA MET A 168 5.29 4.64 1.08
C MET A 168 5.10 5.46 2.36
N TRP A 169 5.54 6.71 2.38
CA TRP A 169 5.30 7.65 3.48
C TRP A 169 4.58 8.90 2.98
N TYR A 170 3.66 9.47 3.76
CA TYR A 170 2.95 10.69 3.37
C TYR A 170 2.47 11.52 4.57
N PRO A 171 2.32 12.85 4.43
CA PRO A 171 1.54 13.64 5.38
C PRO A 171 0.05 13.27 5.21
N PRO A 172 -0.65 12.78 6.25
CA PRO A 172 -2.02 12.31 6.13
C PRO A 172 -3.03 13.47 6.02
N ILE A 173 -4.23 13.17 5.51
CA ILE A 173 -5.39 14.08 5.53
C ILE A 173 -5.95 14.17 6.96
N ASP A 174 -6.18 13.02 7.59
CA ASP A 174 -6.54 12.90 9.00
C ASP A 174 -5.34 12.27 9.74
N PRO A 175 -4.66 13.00 10.63
CA PRO A 175 -3.50 12.48 11.35
C PRO A 175 -3.85 11.36 12.34
N ASP A 176 -5.11 11.29 12.79
CA ASP A 176 -5.53 10.51 13.96
C ASP A 176 -6.44 9.33 13.56
N VAL A 177 -6.66 9.10 12.26
CA VAL A 177 -7.26 7.89 11.70
C VAL A 177 -6.29 7.21 10.73
N LEU A 178 -5.83 6.00 11.07
CA LEU A 178 -4.94 5.22 10.21
C LEU A 178 -5.80 4.38 9.24
N THR A 179 -5.89 4.82 7.98
CA THR A 179 -6.61 4.11 6.90
C THR A 179 -5.67 3.29 6.02
N LEU A 180 -6.09 2.07 5.69
CA LEU A 180 -5.42 1.08 4.89
C LEU A 180 -6.25 0.75 3.64
N PRO A 181 -5.78 1.13 2.43
CA PRO A 181 -6.48 0.86 1.18
C PRO A 181 -6.77 -0.63 0.99
N ALA A 182 -8.05 -0.98 0.90
CA ALA A 182 -8.51 -2.38 0.80
C ALA A 182 -9.83 -2.55 0.03
N VAL A 183 -10.33 -1.50 -0.63
CA VAL A 183 -11.40 -1.61 -1.64
C VAL A 183 -10.99 -2.61 -2.71
N ASP A 184 -11.87 -3.58 -2.97
CA ASP A 184 -11.64 -4.75 -3.78
C ASP A 184 -12.44 -4.69 -5.09
N CYS A 185 -11.78 -4.92 -6.24
CA CYS A 185 -12.45 -5.29 -7.49
C CYS A 185 -11.42 -5.79 -8.50
N HIS A 186 -11.43 -7.10 -8.79
CA HIS A 186 -10.42 -7.74 -9.66
C HIS A 186 -10.89 -7.96 -11.11
N THR A 187 -11.87 -7.17 -11.60
CA THR A 187 -12.47 -7.36 -12.94
C THR A 187 -12.15 -6.26 -13.96
N GLY A 188 -11.64 -5.09 -13.54
CA GLY A 188 -11.57 -3.88 -14.37
C GLY A 188 -12.83 -3.00 -14.33
N GLU A 189 -13.88 -3.45 -13.66
CA GLU A 189 -15.13 -2.72 -13.46
C GLU A 189 -15.11 -1.90 -12.16
N VAL A 190 -16.12 -1.05 -11.96
CA VAL A 190 -16.24 -0.23 -10.74
C VAL A 190 -16.52 -1.11 -9.52
N PRO A 191 -15.83 -0.92 -8.37
CA PRO A 191 -16.10 -1.69 -7.15
C PRO A 191 -17.52 -1.49 -6.65
N ASP A 192 -18.20 -2.60 -6.36
CA ASP A 192 -19.46 -2.59 -5.60
C ASP A 192 -19.12 -2.51 -4.10
N LEU A 193 -19.42 -1.35 -3.50
CA LEU A 193 -19.17 -1.09 -2.07
C LEU A 193 -20.26 -1.64 -1.14
N ASP A 194 -21.43 -2.01 -1.66
CA ASP A 194 -22.49 -2.67 -0.89
C ASP A 194 -22.33 -4.21 -0.89
N SER A 195 -21.37 -4.74 -1.65
CA SER A 195 -21.04 -6.17 -1.72
C SER A 195 -20.19 -6.68 -0.56
N GLU A 196 -20.27 -7.99 -0.28
CA GLU A 196 -19.27 -8.70 0.52
C GLU A 196 -18.20 -9.32 -0.38
N VAL A 197 -16.94 -9.15 0.00
CA VAL A 197 -15.76 -9.66 -0.70
C VAL A 197 -14.98 -10.62 0.20
N ALA A 198 -14.34 -11.61 -0.43
CA ALA A 198 -13.48 -12.54 0.30
C ALA A 198 -12.21 -11.83 0.79
N VAL A 199 -11.76 -12.12 2.01
CA VAL A 199 -10.51 -11.61 2.57
C VAL A 199 -9.66 -12.74 3.15
N ASP A 200 -8.35 -12.51 3.11
CA ASP A 200 -7.30 -13.38 3.65
C ASP A 200 -6.17 -12.58 4.33
N HIS A 201 -6.47 -11.35 4.75
CA HIS A 201 -5.48 -10.31 4.94
C HIS A 201 -4.79 -10.38 6.31
N TRP A 202 -3.52 -10.00 6.37
CA TRP A 202 -2.91 -9.46 7.59
C TRP A 202 -3.07 -7.95 7.60
N VAL A 203 -3.60 -7.41 8.70
CA VAL A 203 -3.84 -5.97 8.89
C VAL A 203 -3.08 -5.54 10.13
N LEU A 204 -2.06 -4.69 9.93
CA LEU A 204 -1.02 -4.37 10.89
C LEU A 204 -0.90 -2.86 11.10
N PHE A 205 -0.56 -2.45 12.32
CA PHE A 205 -0.45 -1.05 12.71
C PHE A 205 0.78 -0.81 13.61
N GLY A 206 1.34 0.39 13.57
CA GLY A 206 2.47 0.80 14.42
C GLY A 206 2.45 2.30 14.72
N THR A 207 2.95 2.69 15.90
CA THR A 207 3.09 4.10 16.25
C THR A 207 4.35 4.33 17.09
N ASP A 208 4.95 5.52 17.00
CA ASP A 208 6.09 5.95 17.83
C ASP A 208 5.66 6.56 19.18
N GLU A 209 4.40 7.00 19.29
CA GLU A 209 3.76 7.50 20.52
C GLU A 209 3.24 6.35 21.42
N ALA A 210 3.62 5.09 21.14
CA ALA A 210 3.21 3.91 21.89
C ALA A 210 3.82 3.84 23.32
N PRO A 211 3.06 3.38 24.34
CA PRO A 211 3.59 3.17 25.68
C PRO A 211 4.55 1.97 25.78
N GLU A 212 5.33 1.91 26.86
CA GLU A 212 6.21 0.76 27.13
C GLU A 212 5.40 -0.55 27.27
N GLY A 213 5.89 -1.62 26.64
CA GLY A 213 5.19 -2.91 26.59
C GLY A 213 4.07 -3.03 25.55
N TRP A 214 3.82 -1.98 24.76
CA TRP A 214 2.83 -2.01 23.68
C TRP A 214 3.29 -2.84 22.47
N GLY A 215 2.42 -3.73 22.01
CA GLY A 215 2.59 -4.51 20.78
C GLY A 215 3.75 -5.52 20.79
N PHE A 216 4.06 -6.02 19.60
CA PHE A 216 5.04 -7.08 19.37
C PHE A 216 6.30 -6.52 18.68
N PRO A 217 7.50 -6.61 19.29
CA PRO A 217 8.73 -6.07 18.72
C PRO A 217 9.11 -6.72 17.38
N VAL A 218 9.53 -5.90 16.39
CA VAL A 218 9.83 -6.38 15.03
C VAL A 218 11.34 -6.47 14.77
N ALA A 219 11.83 -7.69 14.52
CA ALA A 219 13.24 -7.99 14.27
C ALA A 219 13.67 -7.74 12.81
N TYR A 220 13.83 -6.47 12.43
CA TYR A 220 14.21 -6.03 11.07
C TYR A 220 15.61 -6.45 10.58
N GLY A 221 16.48 -6.95 11.47
CA GLY A 221 17.85 -7.35 11.13
C GLY A 221 18.83 -6.17 11.03
N GLU A 222 20.11 -6.42 11.36
CA GLU A 222 21.16 -5.40 11.42
C GLU A 222 21.55 -4.85 10.04
N GLY A 223 21.32 -5.63 8.98
CA GLY A 223 21.60 -5.23 7.60
C GLY A 223 20.61 -4.21 7.00
N MET A 224 19.50 -3.90 7.68
CA MET A 224 18.51 -2.96 7.17
C MET A 224 19.10 -1.55 6.99
N ARG A 225 18.90 -0.96 5.80
CA ARG A 225 19.39 0.39 5.48
C ARG A 225 18.80 1.41 6.46
N HIS A 226 19.64 2.15 7.19
CA HIS A 226 19.18 3.13 8.19
C HIS A 226 18.18 4.17 7.65
N LYS A 227 18.27 4.55 6.36
CA LYS A 227 17.27 5.40 5.69
C LYS A 227 15.86 4.78 5.73
N LEU A 228 15.72 3.48 5.48
CA LEU A 228 14.44 2.77 5.55
C LEU A 228 13.99 2.60 7.01
N ARG A 229 14.90 2.17 7.90
CA ARG A 229 14.59 1.91 9.32
C ARG A 229 13.97 3.10 10.04
N ARG A 230 14.21 4.35 9.60
CA ARG A 230 13.61 5.59 10.14
C ARG A 230 12.10 5.74 9.90
N PHE A 231 11.52 4.99 8.97
CA PHE A 231 10.08 5.00 8.66
C PHE A 231 9.33 3.81 9.28
N LEU A 232 10.03 2.94 10.02
CA LEU A 232 9.47 1.70 10.56
C LEU A 232 9.37 1.77 12.09
N PRO A 233 8.35 1.14 12.71
CA PRO A 233 8.11 1.24 14.15
C PRO A 233 9.09 0.37 14.94
N GLY A 234 9.05 0.44 16.27
CA GLY A 234 9.76 -0.53 17.14
C GLY A 234 9.02 -1.85 17.26
N ALA A 235 7.70 -1.76 17.41
CA ALA A 235 6.75 -2.86 17.57
C ALA A 235 5.53 -2.64 16.67
N VAL A 236 4.73 -3.69 16.45
CA VAL A 236 3.45 -3.62 15.75
C VAL A 236 2.35 -4.32 16.54
N VAL A 237 1.10 -3.93 16.29
CA VAL A 237 -0.09 -4.71 16.63
C VAL A 237 -0.83 -5.05 15.34
N GLY A 238 -1.72 -6.03 15.38
CA GLY A 238 -2.52 -6.39 14.22
C GLY A 238 -3.17 -7.75 14.35
N ARG A 239 -3.95 -8.13 13.35
CA ARG A 239 -4.57 -9.45 13.26
C ARG A 239 -4.76 -9.89 11.82
N ARG A 240 -5.07 -11.18 11.67
CA ARG A 240 -5.55 -11.75 10.40
C ARG A 240 -7.06 -11.54 10.29
N PHE A 241 -7.55 -11.25 9.09
CA PHE A 241 -8.96 -11.16 8.74
C PHE A 241 -9.23 -12.18 7.62
N GLU A 242 -10.19 -13.08 7.83
CA GLU A 242 -10.52 -14.16 6.89
C GLU A 242 -12.03 -14.31 6.73
N GLY A 243 -12.48 -14.77 5.56
CA GLY A 243 -13.90 -15.01 5.25
C GLY A 243 -14.49 -13.91 4.36
N ALA A 244 -15.80 -13.71 4.41
CA ALA A 244 -16.47 -12.61 3.73
C ALA A 244 -16.53 -11.36 4.63
N LEU A 245 -16.28 -10.18 4.09
CA LEU A 245 -16.47 -8.88 4.75
C LEU A 245 -17.04 -7.86 3.75
N PRO A 246 -17.76 -6.82 4.21
CA PRO A 246 -18.16 -5.69 3.36
C PRO A 246 -16.97 -5.08 2.62
N ASN A 247 -17.15 -4.69 1.35
CA ASN A 247 -16.13 -4.04 0.55
C ASN A 247 -15.79 -2.63 1.10
N GLY A 248 -14.54 -2.20 0.98
CA GLY A 248 -14.06 -0.97 1.62
C GLY A 248 -12.61 -1.04 2.11
N ASP A 249 -12.13 0.05 2.71
CA ASP A 249 -10.82 0.12 3.37
C ASP A 249 -10.86 -0.44 4.80
N PHE A 250 -9.70 -0.67 5.43
CA PHE A 250 -9.63 -0.84 6.89
C PHE A 250 -9.23 0.47 7.54
N ALA A 251 -9.86 0.84 8.66
CA ALA A 251 -9.49 2.04 9.43
C ALA A 251 -9.55 1.82 10.94
N ILE A 252 -8.66 2.45 11.69
CA ILE A 252 -8.63 2.49 13.17
C ILE A 252 -8.31 3.92 13.65
N GLY A 253 -8.87 4.35 14.78
CA GLY A 253 -8.46 5.58 15.46
C GLY A 253 -7.09 5.44 16.13
N HIS A 254 -6.33 6.54 16.25
CA HIS A 254 -5.03 6.52 16.93
C HIS A 254 -5.16 6.26 18.43
N ASP A 255 -6.22 6.78 19.07
CA ASP A 255 -6.54 6.47 20.48
C ASP A 255 -6.87 4.99 20.69
N ASP A 256 -7.69 4.38 19.83
CA ASP A 256 -7.99 2.94 19.87
C ASP A 256 -6.70 2.10 19.69
N LEU A 257 -5.84 2.53 18.77
CA LEU A 257 -4.55 1.90 18.50
C LEU A 257 -3.61 1.97 19.73
N LEU A 258 -3.54 3.11 20.41
CA LEU A 258 -2.75 3.29 21.63
C LEU A 258 -3.31 2.49 22.80
N ALA A 259 -4.65 2.37 22.92
CA ALA A 259 -5.31 1.50 23.89
C ALA A 259 -5.11 0.00 23.60
N GLY A 260 -4.71 -0.36 22.37
CA GLY A 260 -4.60 -1.75 21.92
C GLY A 260 -5.94 -2.37 21.50
N GLU A 261 -6.99 -1.55 21.37
CA GLU A 261 -8.37 -1.97 21.08
C GLU A 261 -8.56 -2.28 19.59
N LEU A 262 -7.97 -3.39 19.13
CA LEU A 262 -8.14 -3.89 17.76
C LEU A 262 -9.59 -4.25 17.43
N GLY A 263 -10.51 -4.23 18.41
CA GLY A 263 -11.96 -4.22 18.18
C GLY A 263 -12.43 -3.01 17.36
N GLY A 264 -11.77 -1.85 17.49
CA GLY A 264 -12.09 -0.61 16.78
C GLY A 264 -11.72 -0.59 15.28
N ILE A 265 -11.07 -1.63 14.74
CA ILE A 265 -10.79 -1.72 13.30
C ILE A 265 -12.11 -1.91 12.54
N ARG A 266 -12.51 -0.89 11.79
CA ARG A 266 -13.74 -0.84 10.97
C ARG A 266 -13.45 -0.97 9.47
N ARG A 267 -14.48 -1.30 8.70
CA ARG A 267 -14.52 -1.18 7.22
C ARG A 267 -15.15 0.17 6.83
N THR A 268 -14.67 0.81 5.74
CA THR A 268 -15.09 2.17 5.32
C THR A 268 -15.02 2.42 3.82
#